data_AF-A0A434H158-F1
#
_entry.id   AF-A0A434H158-F1
#
_cell.length_a   1.000
_cell.length_b   1.000
_cell.length_c   1.000
_cell.angle_alpha   90.00
_cell.angle_beta   90.00
_cell.angle_gamma   90.00
#
_symmetry.space_group_name_H-M   'P 1'
#
loop_
_entity.id
_entity.type
_entity.pdbx_description
1 polymer ?
#
loop_
_entity_poly.entity_id
_entity_poly.type
_entity_poly.pdbx_seq_one_letter_code
_entity_poly.pdbx_strand_id
1 'polypeptide(L)'
;MNATPVRRIGRRFPDYGWSWPTGQLDLLLKAALLSDEDAAVACAARWLDENDIDLVSFREHRLLAAISDRFGRKLAGHAAHPRLVGLQKMLWTKSRMAMREAEPALKAMADGGADIMLIKGASRIALNASAQRGRVAHDIDILVRPRDMAAVFDILRDRDWQIASGVSAQYLRTRLASLRSMNFFKGRFGDIDLHQLGYDGSQTSAEDDLAIWQRAVPAQFSGVAVFVPSPADRMALAIAHGGLDAHTHSDWLVDCAVAIHGEDVDWDTFLD
;
A
#
# COMPACT_ATOMS: atom_id res chain seq x y z
N MET A 1 27.59 -4.47 36.20
CA MET A 1 26.47 -4.86 35.31
C MET A 1 27.10 -5.40 34.05
N ASN A 2 27.06 -6.73 33.87
CA ASN A 2 27.71 -7.39 32.73
C ASN A 2 26.77 -7.32 31.52
N ALA A 3 27.25 -6.73 30.44
CA ALA A 3 26.54 -6.67 29.16
C ALA A 3 26.31 -8.09 28.62
N THR A 4 25.05 -8.39 28.30
CA THR A 4 24.65 -9.64 27.65
C THR A 4 25.32 -9.72 26.27
N PRO A 5 26.02 -10.82 25.93
CA PRO A 5 26.69 -10.91 24.64
C PRO A 5 25.66 -10.99 23.52
N VAL A 6 25.74 -10.05 22.58
CA VAL A 6 24.95 -10.04 21.34
C VAL A 6 25.16 -11.38 20.63
N ARG A 7 24.07 -12.11 20.41
CA ARG A 7 24.06 -13.42 19.77
C ARG A 7 24.61 -13.27 18.34
N ARG A 8 25.89 -13.60 18.11
CA ARG A 8 26.46 -13.59 16.76
C ARG A 8 25.77 -14.66 15.91
N ILE A 9 24.97 -14.23 14.94
CA ILE A 9 24.33 -15.09 13.96
C ILE A 9 25.43 -15.75 13.11
N GLY A 10 25.72 -17.01 13.38
CA GLY A 10 26.81 -17.79 12.77
C GLY A 10 26.53 -18.36 11.38
N ARG A 11 25.43 -17.96 10.73
CA ARG A 11 25.17 -18.32 9.33
C ARG A 11 25.54 -17.12 8.46
N ARG A 12 26.63 -17.22 7.69
CA ARG A 12 26.79 -16.38 6.51
C ARG A 12 25.61 -16.70 5.61
N PHE A 13 24.63 -15.80 5.56
CA PHE A 13 23.65 -15.83 4.48
C PHE A 13 24.43 -15.90 3.16
N PRO A 14 24.00 -16.70 2.17
CA PRO A 14 24.55 -16.58 0.82
C PRO A 14 24.45 -15.11 0.39
N ASP A 15 25.38 -14.66 -0.43
CA ASP A 15 25.42 -13.31 -1.02
C ASP A 15 24.01 -12.74 -1.20
N TYR A 16 23.77 -11.52 -0.69
CA TYR A 16 22.46 -10.85 -0.73
C TYR A 16 21.90 -10.72 -2.15
N GLY A 17 22.65 -11.07 -3.20
CA GLY A 17 22.17 -11.36 -4.55
C GLY A 17 20.83 -12.12 -4.64
N TRP A 18 20.54 -13.07 -3.74
CA TRP A 18 19.25 -13.77 -3.74
C TRP A 18 18.06 -12.88 -3.36
N SER A 19 18.30 -11.82 -2.59
CA SER A 19 17.29 -10.87 -2.12
C SER A 19 17.04 -9.73 -3.12
N TRP A 20 17.82 -9.67 -4.20
CA TRP A 20 17.60 -8.72 -5.28
C TRP A 20 16.69 -9.32 -6.35
N PRO A 21 15.73 -8.55 -6.86
CA PRO A 21 14.90 -8.98 -7.98
C PRO A 21 15.80 -9.23 -9.20
N THR A 22 15.42 -10.20 -10.02
CA THR A 22 16.14 -10.57 -11.25
C THR A 22 15.18 -10.57 -12.43
N GLY A 23 15.74 -10.58 -13.65
CA GLY A 23 14.96 -10.66 -14.89
C GLY A 23 14.01 -9.48 -15.07
N GLN A 24 12.76 -9.77 -15.42
CA GLN A 24 11.79 -8.76 -15.83
C GLN A 24 11.38 -7.81 -14.69
N LEU A 25 11.33 -8.30 -13.45
CA LEU A 25 11.02 -7.49 -12.28
C LEU A 25 12.13 -6.47 -11.98
N ASP A 26 13.39 -6.85 -12.17
CA ASP A 26 14.55 -5.94 -12.02
C ASP A 26 14.47 -4.77 -13.01
N LEU A 27 14.14 -5.06 -14.28
CA LEU A 27 13.96 -4.01 -15.29
C LEU A 27 12.82 -3.04 -14.93
N LEU A 28 11.67 -3.54 -14.47
CA LEU A 28 10.56 -2.67 -14.02
C LEU A 28 10.94 -1.81 -12.82
N LEU A 29 11.65 -2.38 -11.83
CA LEU A 29 12.08 -1.64 -10.66
C LEU A 29 13.13 -0.60 -11.00
N LYS A 30 14.10 -0.92 -11.87
CA LYS A 30 15.07 0.05 -12.37
C LYS A 30 14.40 1.17 -13.15
N ALA A 31 13.45 0.84 -14.02
CA ALA A 31 12.65 1.82 -14.74
C ALA A 31 11.86 2.74 -13.79
N ALA A 32 11.30 2.19 -12.72
CA ALA A 32 10.54 2.96 -11.75
C ALA A 32 11.41 3.80 -10.81
N LEU A 33 12.61 3.32 -10.43
CA LEU A 33 13.35 3.82 -9.24
C LEU A 33 14.71 4.44 -9.53
N LEU A 34 15.37 4.13 -10.66
CA LEU A 34 16.71 4.68 -10.91
C LEU A 34 16.68 6.21 -10.98
N SER A 35 17.66 6.86 -10.38
CA SER A 35 17.80 8.33 -10.38
C SER A 35 18.25 8.85 -11.74
N ASP A 36 19.10 8.08 -12.43
CA ASP A 36 19.52 8.35 -13.81
C ASP A 36 18.32 8.11 -14.74
N GLU A 37 17.82 9.19 -15.33
CA GLU A 37 16.60 9.16 -16.11
C GLU A 37 16.77 8.43 -17.45
N ASP A 38 17.92 8.56 -18.11
CA ASP A 38 18.19 7.89 -19.38
C ASP A 38 18.32 6.38 -19.18
N ALA A 39 19.01 5.96 -18.11
CA ALA A 39 19.11 4.55 -17.72
C ALA A 39 17.73 3.97 -17.36
N ALA A 40 16.90 4.73 -16.65
CA ALA A 40 15.55 4.32 -16.26
C ALA A 40 14.62 4.16 -17.48
N VAL A 41 14.65 5.11 -18.43
CA VAL A 41 13.89 5.03 -19.69
C VAL A 41 14.35 3.85 -20.54
N ALA A 42 15.67 3.60 -20.61
CA ALA A 42 16.21 2.45 -21.34
C ALA A 42 15.73 1.11 -20.76
N CYS A 43 15.65 0.99 -19.42
CA CYS A 43 15.08 -0.18 -18.76
C CYS A 43 13.58 -0.34 -19.09
N ALA A 44 12.83 0.76 -19.11
CA ALA A 44 11.40 0.75 -19.45
C ALA A 44 11.17 0.29 -20.89
N ALA A 45 11.89 0.87 -21.86
CA ALA A 45 11.80 0.51 -23.27
C ALA A 45 12.14 -0.97 -23.48
N ARG A 46 13.26 -1.43 -22.92
CA ARG A 46 13.67 -2.83 -23.00
C ARG A 46 12.60 -3.79 -22.47
N TRP A 47 12.02 -3.47 -21.30
CA TRP A 47 10.94 -4.31 -20.75
C TRP A 47 9.72 -4.32 -21.68
N LEU A 48 9.33 -3.17 -22.23
CA LEU A 48 8.18 -3.04 -23.13
C LEU A 48 8.39 -3.74 -24.48
N ASP A 49 9.62 -3.91 -24.93
CA ASP A 49 9.97 -4.67 -26.14
C ASP A 49 9.95 -6.20 -25.90
N GLU A 50 10.30 -6.64 -24.70
CA GLU A 50 10.42 -8.06 -24.36
C GLU A 50 9.12 -8.69 -23.81
N ASN A 51 8.10 -7.88 -23.46
CA ASN A 51 6.90 -8.36 -22.76
C ASN A 51 5.59 -7.78 -23.33
N ASP A 52 4.52 -8.58 -23.22
CA ASP A 52 3.17 -8.14 -23.54
C ASP A 52 2.45 -7.64 -22.27
N ILE A 53 2.11 -6.34 -22.25
CA ILE A 53 1.38 -5.68 -21.15
C ILE A 53 0.07 -6.41 -20.79
N ASP A 54 -0.55 -7.11 -21.73
CA ASP A 54 -1.85 -7.75 -21.52
C ASP A 54 -1.75 -9.11 -20.81
N LEU A 55 -0.55 -9.69 -20.77
CA LEU A 55 -0.32 -11.01 -20.18
C LEU A 55 0.36 -10.94 -18.81
N VAL A 56 0.77 -9.75 -18.36
CA VAL A 56 1.48 -9.61 -17.09
C VAL A 56 0.55 -9.59 -15.88
N SER A 57 1.11 -9.90 -14.72
CA SER A 57 0.39 -9.93 -13.47
C SER A 57 -0.04 -8.54 -13.02
N PHE A 58 -1.04 -8.49 -12.13
CA PHE A 58 -1.50 -7.23 -11.54
C PHE A 58 -0.39 -6.46 -10.80
N ARG A 59 0.63 -7.16 -10.30
CA ARG A 59 1.78 -6.55 -9.60
C ARG A 59 2.66 -5.76 -10.56
N GLU A 60 2.90 -6.32 -11.75
CA GLU A 60 3.63 -5.64 -12.82
C GLU A 60 2.81 -4.47 -13.38
N HIS A 61 1.48 -4.63 -13.49
CA HIS A 61 0.59 -3.51 -13.86
C HIS A 61 0.75 -2.29 -12.95
N ARG A 62 0.99 -2.47 -11.64
CA ARG A 62 1.22 -1.34 -10.72
C ARG A 62 2.55 -0.64 -10.99
N LEU A 63 3.63 -1.38 -11.24
CA LEU A 63 4.92 -0.79 -11.64
C LEU A 63 4.83 -0.09 -13.00
N LEU A 64 4.11 -0.68 -13.95
CA LEU A 64 3.85 -0.06 -15.26
C LEU A 64 3.05 1.24 -15.13
N ALA A 65 2.07 1.31 -14.23
CA ALA A 65 1.36 2.57 -13.96
C ALA A 65 2.30 3.65 -13.41
N ALA A 66 3.22 3.29 -12.50
CA ALA A 66 4.23 4.21 -11.98
C ALA A 66 5.20 4.69 -13.07
N ILE A 67 5.66 3.78 -13.93
CA ILE A 67 6.52 4.07 -15.10
C ILE A 67 5.80 5.01 -16.09
N SER A 68 4.51 4.76 -16.34
CA SER A 68 3.66 5.60 -17.20
C SER A 68 3.50 7.01 -16.66
N ASP A 69 3.23 7.17 -15.36
CA ASP A 69 3.12 8.49 -14.72
C ASP A 69 4.47 9.21 -14.70
N ARG A 70 5.56 8.47 -14.43
CA ARG A 70 6.93 9.02 -14.38
C ARG A 70 7.39 9.57 -15.73
N PHE A 71 7.30 8.79 -16.80
CA PHE A 71 7.87 9.17 -18.09
C PHE A 71 6.88 9.87 -19.02
N GLY A 72 5.59 9.52 -18.94
CA GLY A 72 4.54 10.06 -19.79
C GLY A 72 4.97 10.15 -21.25
N ARG A 73 5.01 11.38 -21.79
CA ARG A 73 5.36 11.66 -23.20
C ARG A 73 6.78 11.26 -23.60
N LYS A 74 7.71 11.04 -22.67
CA LYS A 74 9.06 10.54 -23.01
C LYS A 74 9.01 9.16 -23.66
N LEU A 75 7.99 8.36 -23.36
CA LEU A 75 7.74 7.08 -24.00
C LEU A 75 6.86 7.18 -25.26
N ALA A 76 6.45 8.37 -25.70
CA ALA A 76 5.46 8.51 -26.79
C ALA A 76 5.90 7.91 -28.14
N GLY A 77 7.20 7.78 -28.38
CA GLY A 77 7.74 7.12 -29.57
C GLY A 77 7.73 5.59 -29.51
N HIS A 78 7.46 5.00 -28.35
CA HIS A 78 7.45 3.55 -28.16
C HIS A 78 6.14 2.93 -28.65
N ALA A 79 6.20 1.80 -29.37
CA ALA A 79 5.01 1.14 -29.93
C ALA A 79 3.98 0.76 -28.85
N ALA A 80 4.45 0.34 -27.68
CA ALA A 80 3.62 -0.02 -26.53
C ALA A 80 3.00 1.16 -25.75
N HIS A 81 3.41 2.41 -26.00
CA HIS A 81 2.97 3.57 -25.20
C HIS A 81 1.44 3.77 -25.18
N PRO A 82 0.70 3.71 -26.30
CA PRO A 82 -0.75 3.83 -26.27
C PRO A 82 -1.41 2.79 -25.36
N ARG A 83 -0.85 1.57 -25.31
CA ARG A 83 -1.35 0.51 -24.45
C ARG A 83 -1.05 0.78 -22.98
N LEU A 84 0.15 1.27 -22.67
CA LEU A 84 0.55 1.70 -21.33
C LEU A 84 -0.37 2.81 -20.78
N VAL A 85 -0.69 3.82 -21.60
CA VAL A 85 -1.66 4.87 -21.25
C VAL A 85 -3.05 4.28 -21.01
N GLY A 86 -3.47 3.31 -21.82
CA GLY A 86 -4.73 2.58 -21.63
C GLY A 86 -4.80 1.84 -20.30
N LEU A 87 -3.73 1.12 -19.94
CA LEU A 87 -3.57 0.43 -18.65
C LEU A 87 -3.69 1.43 -17.49
N GLN A 88 -2.94 2.53 -17.55
CA GLN A 88 -2.98 3.57 -16.52
C GLN A 88 -4.40 4.12 -16.32
N LYS A 89 -5.10 4.45 -17.41
CA LYS A 89 -6.49 4.94 -17.36
C LYS A 89 -7.45 3.91 -16.76
N MET A 90 -7.30 2.63 -17.13
CA MET A 90 -8.12 1.55 -16.61
C MET A 90 -7.93 1.39 -15.10
N LEU A 91 -6.68 1.36 -14.63
CA LEU A 91 -6.37 1.20 -13.21
C LEU A 91 -6.82 2.42 -12.39
N TRP A 92 -6.59 3.63 -12.90
CA TRP A 92 -7.08 4.86 -12.28
C TRP A 92 -8.60 4.85 -12.14
N THR A 93 -9.32 4.42 -13.19
CA THR A 93 -10.78 4.31 -13.16
C THR A 93 -11.25 3.31 -12.11
N LYS A 94 -10.61 2.14 -12.02
CA LYS A 94 -10.91 1.15 -10.97
C LYS A 94 -10.72 1.72 -9.57
N SER A 95 -9.59 2.41 -9.33
CA SER A 95 -9.32 3.03 -8.03
C SER A 95 -10.39 4.07 -7.66
N ARG A 96 -10.80 4.92 -8.62
CA ARG A 96 -11.89 5.89 -8.38
C ARG A 96 -13.23 5.22 -8.09
N MET A 97 -13.53 4.10 -8.75
CA MET A 97 -14.75 3.34 -8.49
C MET A 97 -14.74 2.71 -7.11
N ALA A 98 -13.60 2.15 -6.67
CA ALA A 98 -13.42 1.60 -5.33
C ALA A 98 -13.60 2.69 -4.26
N MET A 99 -12.98 3.86 -4.45
CA MET A 99 -13.14 5.01 -3.56
C MET A 99 -14.58 5.47 -3.42
N ARG A 100 -15.28 5.59 -4.55
CA ARG A 100 -16.69 5.99 -4.56
C ARG A 100 -17.57 4.99 -3.82
N GLU A 101 -17.28 3.69 -3.96
CA GLU A 101 -18.04 2.64 -3.26
C GLU A 101 -17.77 2.65 -1.75
N ALA A 102 -16.54 2.95 -1.33
CA ALA A 102 -16.14 3.02 0.07
C ALA A 102 -16.57 4.30 0.79
N GLU A 103 -16.67 5.44 0.09
CA GLU A 103 -16.96 6.75 0.66
C GLU A 103 -18.16 6.77 1.65
N PRO A 104 -19.32 6.16 1.36
CA PRO A 104 -20.45 6.15 2.30
C PRO A 104 -20.16 5.40 3.60
N ALA A 105 -19.31 4.36 3.55
CA ALA A 105 -18.91 3.61 4.74
C ALA A 105 -17.90 4.41 5.58
N LEU A 106 -16.89 4.99 4.93
CA LEU A 106 -15.90 5.85 5.59
C LEU A 106 -16.56 7.06 6.24
N LYS A 107 -17.50 7.72 5.54
CA LYS A 107 -18.27 8.83 6.10
C LYS A 107 -19.06 8.40 7.33
N ALA A 108 -19.72 7.25 7.30
CA ALA A 108 -20.49 6.75 8.43
C ALA A 108 -19.63 6.43 9.66
N MET A 109 -18.42 5.89 9.44
CA MET A 109 -17.45 5.66 10.51
C MET A 109 -17.02 6.98 11.15
N ALA A 110 -16.66 7.98 10.32
CA ALA A 110 -16.26 9.31 10.81
C ALA A 110 -17.40 10.04 11.54
N ASP A 111 -18.62 10.03 10.97
CA ASP A 111 -19.81 10.61 11.61
C ASP A 111 -20.17 9.88 12.93
N GLY A 112 -19.81 8.59 13.03
CA GLY A 112 -19.91 7.78 14.25
C GLY A 112 -18.81 8.03 15.28
N GLY A 113 -17.87 8.93 14.99
CA GLY A 113 -16.77 9.31 15.89
C GLY A 113 -15.56 8.39 15.87
N ALA A 114 -15.48 7.44 14.91
CA ALA A 114 -14.29 6.60 14.75
C ALA A 114 -13.18 7.37 14.04
N ASP A 115 -11.96 7.32 14.59
CA ASP A 115 -10.77 7.77 13.88
C ASP A 115 -10.41 6.72 12.81
N ILE A 116 -10.29 7.16 11.56
CA ILE A 116 -9.94 6.30 10.42
C ILE A 116 -8.56 6.73 9.93
N MET A 117 -7.60 5.81 9.96
CA MET A 117 -6.30 6.03 9.34
C MET A 117 -6.22 5.25 8.02
N LEU A 118 -5.99 5.94 6.91
CA LEU A 118 -5.68 5.27 5.66
C LEU A 118 -4.21 4.85 5.68
N ILE A 119 -3.95 3.58 5.38
CA ILE A 119 -2.60 3.04 5.28
C ILE A 119 -2.31 2.60 3.83
N LYS A 120 -1.07 2.16 3.57
CA LYS A 120 -0.61 1.68 2.26
C LYS A 120 -0.97 2.64 1.12
N GLY A 121 -1.47 2.14 -0.02
CA GLY A 121 -1.73 2.94 -1.22
C GLY A 121 -2.74 4.06 -1.02
N ALA A 122 -3.78 3.84 -0.20
CA ALA A 122 -4.82 4.85 0.06
C ALA A 122 -4.26 6.08 0.81
N SER A 123 -3.27 5.88 1.69
CA SER A 123 -2.63 6.97 2.43
C SER A 123 -1.95 8.00 1.51
N ARG A 124 -1.27 7.54 0.46
CA ARG A 124 -0.61 8.41 -0.52
C ARG A 124 -1.61 9.24 -1.31
N ILE A 125 -2.75 8.64 -1.64
CA ILE A 125 -3.81 9.29 -2.40
C ILE A 125 -4.51 10.37 -1.57
N ALA A 126 -4.67 10.15 -0.26
CA ALA A 126 -5.25 11.14 0.66
C ALA A 126 -4.38 12.40 0.81
N LEU A 127 -3.05 12.25 0.77
CA LEU A 127 -2.12 13.39 0.82
C LEU A 127 -2.00 14.11 -0.51
N ASN A 128 -2.01 13.35 -1.61
CA ASN A 128 -1.89 13.91 -2.95
C ASN A 128 -2.85 13.18 -3.91
N ALA A 129 -3.97 13.83 -4.21
CA ALA A 129 -4.95 13.29 -5.16
C ALA A 129 -4.35 13.02 -6.56
N SER A 130 -3.27 13.70 -6.95
CA SER A 130 -2.60 13.42 -8.23
C SER A 130 -1.79 12.13 -8.22
N ALA A 131 -1.41 11.61 -7.04
CA ALA A 131 -0.69 10.34 -6.90
C ALA A 131 -1.49 9.13 -7.41
N GLN A 132 -2.81 9.27 -7.56
CA GLN A 132 -3.69 8.24 -8.15
C GLN A 132 -3.28 7.80 -9.57
N ARG A 133 -2.54 8.64 -10.31
CA ARG A 133 -2.11 8.30 -11.67
C ARG A 133 -0.98 7.28 -11.71
N GLY A 134 -0.07 7.34 -10.73
CA GLY A 134 1.09 6.45 -10.64
C GLY A 134 0.91 5.33 -9.60
N ARG A 135 -0.06 5.46 -8.68
CA ARG A 135 -0.36 4.46 -7.66
C ARG A 135 -1.85 4.16 -7.60
N VAL A 136 -2.17 2.88 -7.70
CA VAL A 136 -3.54 2.36 -7.75
C VAL A 136 -3.82 1.68 -6.43
N ALA A 137 -4.79 2.19 -5.67
CA ALA A 137 -5.38 1.49 -4.53
C ALA A 137 -6.61 0.72 -5.06
N HIS A 138 -6.53 -0.61 -5.06
CA HIS A 138 -7.65 -1.46 -5.50
C HIS A 138 -8.56 -1.75 -4.30
N ASP A 139 -7.92 -2.10 -3.19
CA ASP A 139 -8.42 -2.13 -1.84
C ASP A 139 -8.17 -0.79 -1.14
N ILE A 140 -9.01 -0.49 -0.16
CA ILE A 140 -8.81 0.62 0.76
C ILE A 140 -8.47 0.04 2.13
N ASP A 141 -7.17 0.02 2.43
CA ASP A 141 -6.69 -0.35 3.75
C ASP A 141 -6.97 0.77 4.76
N ILE A 142 -7.77 0.45 5.76
CA ILE A 142 -8.06 1.34 6.88
C ILE A 142 -7.55 0.72 8.17
N LEU A 143 -6.88 1.52 8.98
CA LEU A 143 -6.52 1.20 10.36
C LEU A 143 -7.45 1.99 11.28
N VAL A 144 -8.10 1.29 12.20
CA VAL A 144 -8.93 1.89 13.25
C VAL A 144 -8.36 1.53 14.61
N ARG A 145 -8.71 2.30 15.65
CA ARG A 145 -8.28 1.94 17.01
C ARG A 145 -9.00 0.65 17.44
N PRO A 146 -8.36 -0.25 18.21
CA PRO A 146 -9.00 -1.49 18.67
C PRO A 146 -10.36 -1.28 19.38
N ARG A 147 -10.52 -0.16 20.09
CA ARG A 147 -11.79 0.22 20.74
C ARG A 147 -12.94 0.48 19.76
N ASP A 148 -12.63 0.92 18.54
CA ASP A 148 -13.59 1.31 17.52
C ASP A 148 -13.91 0.14 16.56
N MET A 149 -13.11 -0.92 16.59
CA MET A 149 -13.19 -2.08 15.71
C MET A 149 -14.60 -2.70 15.66
N ALA A 150 -15.25 -2.84 16.81
CA ALA A 150 -16.60 -3.39 16.89
C ALA A 150 -17.65 -2.50 16.21
N ALA A 151 -17.58 -1.18 16.45
CA ALA A 151 -18.51 -0.22 15.85
C ALA A 151 -18.32 -0.12 14.33
N VAL A 152 -17.06 -0.09 13.87
CA VAL A 152 -16.71 -0.02 12.45
C VAL A 152 -17.13 -1.30 11.71
N PHE A 153 -16.92 -2.47 12.33
CA PHE A 153 -17.42 -3.74 11.81
C PHE A 153 -18.95 -3.72 11.63
N ASP A 154 -19.68 -3.27 12.65
CA ASP A 154 -21.13 -3.20 12.63
C ASP A 154 -21.61 -2.23 11.52
N ILE A 155 -20.93 -1.08 11.33
CA ILE A 155 -21.21 -0.12 10.25
C ILE A 155 -21.06 -0.75 8.86
N LEU A 156 -19.99 -1.53 8.63
CA LEU A 156 -19.75 -2.21 7.36
C LEU A 156 -20.84 -3.26 7.10
N ARG A 157 -21.10 -4.12 8.09
CA ARG A 157 -22.16 -5.15 8.01
C ARG A 157 -23.51 -4.54 7.69
N ASP A 158 -23.92 -3.50 8.40
CA ASP A 158 -25.23 -2.87 8.27
C ASP A 158 -25.38 -2.08 6.95
N ARG A 159 -24.28 -1.92 6.19
CA ARG A 159 -24.23 -1.30 4.86
C ARG A 159 -23.98 -2.32 3.75
N ASP A 160 -24.28 -3.59 4.00
CA ASP A 160 -24.20 -4.70 3.05
C ASP A 160 -22.77 -5.03 2.57
N TRP A 161 -21.75 -4.67 3.35
CA TRP A 161 -20.40 -5.17 3.09
C TRP A 161 -20.27 -6.61 3.57
N GLN A 162 -19.73 -7.46 2.70
CA GLN A 162 -19.60 -8.90 2.92
C GLN A 162 -18.16 -9.27 3.26
N ILE A 163 -17.97 -10.13 4.26
CA ILE A 163 -16.65 -10.54 4.71
C ILE A 163 -16.11 -11.66 3.81
N ALA A 164 -14.82 -11.58 3.45
CA ALA A 164 -14.15 -12.54 2.57
C ALA A 164 -13.95 -13.96 3.16
N SER A 165 -14.28 -14.19 4.43
CA SER A 165 -13.79 -15.35 5.20
C SER A 165 -14.62 -16.63 5.08
N GLY A 166 -15.77 -16.60 4.39
CA GLY A 166 -16.72 -17.72 4.34
C GLY A 166 -17.37 -18.07 5.69
N VAL A 167 -17.08 -17.31 6.76
CA VAL A 167 -17.63 -17.48 8.11
C VAL A 167 -18.70 -16.41 8.36
N SER A 168 -19.71 -16.73 9.18
CA SER A 168 -20.80 -15.79 9.47
C SER A 168 -20.31 -14.54 10.21
N ALA A 169 -20.89 -13.39 9.87
CA ALA A 169 -20.59 -12.12 10.53
C ALA A 169 -20.83 -12.18 12.05
N GLN A 170 -21.88 -12.90 12.48
CA GLN A 170 -22.19 -13.07 13.91
C GLN A 170 -21.08 -13.81 14.66
N TYR A 171 -20.48 -14.84 14.04
CA TYR A 171 -19.38 -15.55 14.66
C TYR A 171 -18.14 -14.65 14.77
N LEU A 172 -17.78 -13.97 13.68
CA LEU A 172 -16.62 -13.06 13.67
C LEU A 172 -16.77 -11.92 14.67
N ARG A 173 -17.99 -11.39 14.82
CA ARG A 173 -18.31 -10.33 15.78
C ARG A 173 -17.92 -10.69 17.22
N THR A 174 -17.92 -11.98 17.58
CA THR A 174 -17.51 -12.47 18.92
C THR A 174 -16.01 -12.65 19.08
N ARG A 175 -15.24 -12.57 17.99
CA ARG A 175 -13.78 -12.80 17.95
C ARG A 175 -12.98 -11.60 17.47
N LEU A 176 -13.61 -10.44 17.28
CA LEU A 176 -12.94 -9.26 16.73
C LEU A 176 -11.64 -8.92 17.46
N ALA A 177 -11.61 -9.02 18.79
CA ALA A 177 -10.42 -8.70 19.58
C ALA A 177 -9.20 -9.58 19.27
N SER A 178 -9.38 -10.76 18.66
CA SER A 178 -8.27 -11.67 18.29
C SER A 178 -7.86 -11.58 16.82
N LEU A 179 -8.54 -10.75 16.02
CA LEU A 179 -8.26 -10.63 14.59
C LEU A 179 -7.36 -9.43 14.33
N ARG A 180 -6.34 -9.54 13.47
CA ARG A 180 -5.59 -8.35 13.05
C ARG A 180 -6.42 -7.49 12.10
N SER A 181 -6.91 -8.13 11.04
CA SER A 181 -7.62 -7.48 9.97
C SER A 181 -8.68 -8.39 9.37
N MET A 182 -9.58 -7.78 8.60
CA MET A 182 -10.60 -8.47 7.82
C MET A 182 -10.88 -7.68 6.55
N ASN A 183 -10.92 -8.41 5.43
CA ASN A 183 -11.28 -7.84 4.16
C ASN A 183 -12.79 -7.96 3.88
N PHE A 184 -13.37 -6.87 3.39
CA PHE A 184 -14.78 -6.68 3.11
C PHE A 184 -15.00 -6.26 1.66
N PHE A 185 -16.01 -6.84 1.02
CA PHE A 185 -16.39 -6.54 -0.35
C PHE A 185 -17.79 -5.97 -0.44
N LYS A 186 -18.01 -5.09 -1.43
CA LYS A 186 -19.33 -4.60 -1.80
C LYS A 186 -19.45 -4.36 -3.30
N GLY A 187 -20.47 -4.94 -3.91
CA GLY A 187 -20.71 -4.81 -5.35
C GLY A 187 -19.50 -5.27 -6.16
N ARG A 188 -19.19 -4.53 -7.24
CA ARG A 188 -18.09 -4.86 -8.16
C ARG A 188 -16.74 -4.26 -7.77
N PHE A 189 -16.74 -3.16 -7.03
CA PHE A 189 -15.54 -2.34 -6.81
C PHE A 189 -15.24 -2.06 -5.34
N GLY A 190 -16.19 -2.30 -4.44
CA GLY A 190 -15.98 -2.09 -3.01
C GLY A 190 -15.06 -3.16 -2.47
N ASP A 191 -13.94 -2.71 -1.91
CA ASP A 191 -12.89 -3.53 -1.32
C ASP A 191 -12.25 -2.72 -0.19
N ILE A 192 -12.55 -3.07 1.06
CA ILE A 192 -12.02 -2.43 2.27
C ILE A 192 -11.32 -3.49 3.09
N ASP A 193 -10.03 -3.30 3.39
CA ASP A 193 -9.32 -4.10 4.38
C ASP A 193 -9.31 -3.34 5.70
N LEU A 194 -10.06 -3.87 6.68
CA LEU A 194 -10.22 -3.28 8.00
C LEU A 194 -9.16 -3.85 8.94
N HIS A 195 -8.22 -3.03 9.37
CA HIS A 195 -7.14 -3.36 10.31
C HIS A 195 -7.39 -2.72 11.67
N GLN A 196 -6.99 -3.42 12.75
CA GLN A 196 -6.88 -2.82 14.09
C GLN A 196 -5.45 -2.84 14.65
N LEU A 197 -4.52 -3.50 13.95
CA LEU A 197 -3.07 -3.47 14.22
C LEU A 197 -2.36 -3.14 12.90
N GLY A 198 -1.35 -2.29 12.95
CA GLY A 198 -0.61 -1.83 11.79
C GLY A 198 0.35 -2.88 11.23
N TYR A 199 0.89 -3.76 12.07
CA TYR A 199 1.96 -4.70 11.71
C TYR A 199 1.52 -6.17 11.67
N ASP A 200 2.39 -7.00 11.08
CA ASP A 200 2.19 -8.44 11.06
C ASP A 200 2.24 -9.08 12.46
N GLY A 201 1.73 -10.31 12.65
CA GLY A 201 1.74 -11.01 13.93
C GLY A 201 3.16 -11.33 14.39
N SER A 202 4.06 -11.54 13.44
CA SER A 202 5.50 -11.68 13.68
C SER A 202 6.19 -10.38 14.11
N GLN A 203 5.53 -9.24 13.92
CA GLN A 203 6.05 -7.87 14.11
C GLN A 203 5.14 -7.05 15.05
N THR A 204 4.22 -7.69 15.77
CA THR A 204 3.21 -6.98 16.58
C THR A 204 3.85 -6.33 17.80
N SER A 205 3.62 -5.04 17.96
CA SER A 205 4.02 -4.23 19.10
C SER A 205 2.92 -3.23 19.41
N ALA A 206 2.35 -3.31 20.62
CA ALA A 206 1.32 -2.35 21.05
C ALA A 206 1.87 -0.92 21.17
N GLU A 207 3.17 -0.79 21.43
CA GLU A 207 3.87 0.49 21.46
C GLU A 207 3.96 1.09 20.05
N ASP A 208 4.38 0.30 19.06
CA ASP A 208 4.52 0.76 17.67
C ASP A 208 3.14 1.09 17.07
N ASP A 209 2.12 0.27 17.35
CA ASP A 209 0.74 0.54 16.94
C ASP A 209 0.22 1.86 17.52
N LEU A 210 0.54 2.14 18.79
CA LEU A 210 0.19 3.41 19.42
C LEU A 210 0.98 4.58 18.83
N ALA A 211 2.28 4.37 18.56
CA ALA A 211 3.18 5.39 18.04
C ALA A 211 2.75 5.88 16.66
N ILE A 212 2.29 4.98 15.77
CA ILE A 212 1.68 5.33 14.48
C ILE A 212 0.51 6.32 14.68
N TRP A 213 -0.35 6.08 15.67
CA TRP A 213 -1.48 6.97 15.97
C TRP A 213 -1.06 8.30 16.58
N GLN A 214 0.01 8.34 17.38
CA GLN A 214 0.51 9.57 17.99
C GLN A 214 1.14 10.51 16.96
N ARG A 215 1.76 9.95 15.91
CA ARG A 215 2.39 10.68 14.80
C ARG A 215 1.49 10.84 13.57
N ALA A 216 0.21 10.51 13.71
CA ALA A 216 -0.76 10.56 12.62
C ALA A 216 -0.93 12.00 12.08
N VAL A 217 -0.99 12.12 10.76
CA VAL A 217 -1.20 13.39 10.05
C VAL A 217 -2.64 13.47 9.56
N PRO A 218 -3.38 14.57 9.83
CA PRO A 218 -4.74 14.74 9.29
C PRO A 218 -4.71 14.92 7.77
N ALA A 219 -5.68 14.32 7.09
CA ALA A 219 -5.85 14.38 5.64
C ALA A 219 -7.34 14.37 5.25
N GLN A 220 -7.61 14.47 3.95
CA GLN A 220 -8.95 14.32 3.40
C GLN A 220 -8.96 13.25 2.30
N PHE A 221 -9.99 12.41 2.31
CA PHE A 221 -10.16 11.38 1.32
C PHE A 221 -11.60 11.35 0.84
N SER A 222 -11.83 11.75 -0.42
CA SER A 222 -13.18 11.91 -0.99
C SER A 222 -14.12 12.74 -0.10
N GLY A 223 -13.60 13.82 0.52
CA GLY A 223 -14.37 14.69 1.41
C GLY A 223 -14.59 14.14 2.83
N VAL A 224 -14.06 12.95 3.15
CA VAL A 224 -14.06 12.39 4.51
C VAL A 224 -12.77 12.80 5.23
N ALA A 225 -12.90 13.31 6.45
CA ALA A 225 -11.75 13.57 7.32
C ALA A 225 -11.14 12.24 7.76
N VAL A 226 -9.84 12.08 7.53
CA VAL A 226 -9.10 10.85 7.83
C VAL A 226 -7.73 11.22 8.40
N PHE A 227 -7.03 10.22 8.90
CA PHE A 227 -5.62 10.28 9.22
C PHE A 227 -4.78 9.49 8.22
N VAL A 228 -3.50 9.79 8.14
CA VAL A 228 -2.49 8.96 7.51
C VAL A 228 -1.29 8.83 8.45
N PRO A 229 -0.50 7.74 8.40
CA PRO A 229 0.73 7.64 9.18
C PRO A 229 1.70 8.78 8.82
N SER A 230 2.67 9.10 9.66
CA SER A 230 3.77 10.00 9.29
C SER A 230 4.56 9.45 8.08
N PRO A 231 5.38 10.26 7.37
CA PRO A 231 6.28 9.77 6.34
C PRO A 231 7.14 8.57 6.78
N ALA A 232 7.74 8.66 7.97
CA ALA A 232 8.55 7.59 8.55
C ALA A 232 7.72 6.32 8.79
N ASP A 233 6.53 6.45 9.40
CA ASP A 233 5.65 5.32 9.66
C ASP A 233 5.11 4.68 8.37
N ARG A 234 4.85 5.47 7.31
CA ARG A 234 4.47 4.94 5.99
C ARG A 234 5.58 4.07 5.40
N MET A 235 6.84 4.50 5.52
CA MET A 235 7.98 3.71 5.08
C MET A 235 8.14 2.43 5.90
N ALA A 236 8.04 2.52 7.23
CA ALA A 236 8.12 1.37 8.12
C ALA A 236 7.03 0.33 7.80
N LEU A 237 5.78 0.77 7.63
CA LEU A 237 4.67 -0.09 7.20
C LEU A 237 4.90 -0.69 5.81
N ALA A 238 5.37 0.09 4.83
CA ALA A 238 5.65 -0.41 3.49
C ALA A 238 6.72 -1.53 3.50
N ILE A 239 7.78 -1.36 4.30
CA ILE A 239 8.85 -2.34 4.48
C ILE A 239 8.33 -3.57 5.24
N ALA A 240 7.60 -3.37 6.34
CA ALA A 240 7.08 -4.45 7.18
C ALA A 240 6.12 -5.38 6.43
N HIS A 241 5.25 -4.80 5.59
CA HIS A 241 4.27 -5.56 4.79
C HIS A 241 4.88 -6.09 3.49
N GLY A 242 5.77 -5.34 2.84
CA GLY A 242 6.35 -5.71 1.55
C GLY A 242 7.57 -6.64 1.65
N GLY A 243 8.35 -6.51 2.71
CA GLY A 243 9.63 -7.22 2.89
C GLY A 243 9.50 -8.71 3.17
N LEU A 244 8.39 -9.16 3.76
CA LEU A 244 8.14 -10.58 4.03
C LEU A 244 7.95 -11.41 2.75
N ASP A 245 7.38 -10.79 1.73
CA ASP A 245 7.06 -11.41 0.44
C ASP A 245 7.90 -10.80 -0.70
N ALA A 246 9.12 -10.32 -0.42
CA ALA A 246 9.91 -9.33 -1.19
C ALA A 246 9.92 -9.45 -2.73
N HIS A 247 9.82 -10.67 -3.30
CA HIS A 247 9.80 -10.91 -4.75
C HIS A 247 8.42 -11.13 -5.34
N THR A 248 7.43 -11.32 -4.48
CA THR A 248 6.03 -11.21 -4.81
C THR A 248 5.73 -9.70 -4.92
N HIS A 249 5.39 -8.98 -3.88
CA HIS A 249 5.01 -7.58 -4.04
C HIS A 249 6.26 -6.69 -3.90
N SER A 250 6.64 -5.90 -4.92
CA SER A 250 7.85 -5.03 -4.87
C SER A 250 7.57 -3.56 -5.18
N ASP A 251 6.32 -3.21 -5.48
CA ASP A 251 5.91 -1.82 -5.71
C ASP A 251 5.89 -0.97 -4.43
N TRP A 252 6.03 -1.57 -3.25
CA TRP A 252 6.29 -0.86 -1.99
C TRP A 252 7.62 -0.10 -2.02
N LEU A 253 8.60 -0.54 -2.83
CA LEU A 253 9.85 0.21 -3.04
C LEU A 253 9.59 1.58 -3.68
N VAL A 254 8.57 1.68 -4.54
CA VAL A 254 8.13 2.96 -5.13
C VAL A 254 7.54 3.87 -4.05
N ASP A 255 6.81 3.31 -3.09
CA ASP A 255 6.27 4.08 -1.97
C ASP A 255 7.39 4.65 -1.11
N CYS A 256 8.40 3.84 -0.78
CA CYS A 256 9.58 4.29 -0.04
C CYS A 256 10.36 5.37 -0.81
N ALA A 257 10.64 5.15 -2.10
CA ALA A 257 11.37 6.14 -2.90
C ALA A 257 10.62 7.47 -2.99
N VAL A 258 9.29 7.45 -3.12
CA VAL A 258 8.48 8.67 -3.14
C VAL A 258 8.53 9.40 -1.80
N ALA A 259 8.45 8.69 -0.68
CA ALA A 259 8.57 9.30 0.65
C ALA A 259 9.96 9.93 0.82
N ILE A 260 11.04 9.19 0.51
CA ILE A 260 12.43 9.65 0.64
C ILE A 260 12.71 10.91 -0.19
N HIS A 261 12.15 11.00 -1.40
CA HIS A 261 12.43 12.12 -2.30
C HIS A 261 11.43 13.28 -2.20
N GLY A 262 10.21 13.02 -1.75
CA GLY A 262 9.09 13.96 -1.83
C GLY A 262 8.60 14.48 -0.48
N GLU A 263 9.09 13.94 0.62
CA GLU A 263 8.56 14.23 1.97
C GLU A 263 9.70 14.49 2.96
N ASP A 264 9.38 15.20 4.04
CA ASP A 264 10.31 15.43 5.15
C ASP A 264 10.28 14.22 6.09
N VAL A 265 11.10 13.21 5.78
CA VAL A 265 11.20 11.99 6.56
C VAL A 265 12.06 12.24 7.80
N ASP A 266 11.46 12.11 8.97
CA ASP A 266 12.20 12.04 10.23
C ASP A 266 12.91 10.69 10.35
N TRP A 267 14.22 10.71 10.10
CA TRP A 267 15.06 9.52 10.13
C TRP A 267 15.36 9.04 11.54
N ASP A 268 15.33 9.90 12.55
CA ASP A 268 15.51 9.47 13.94
C ASP A 268 14.30 8.63 14.37
N THR A 269 13.09 9.08 14.03
CA THR A 269 11.86 8.30 14.23
C THR A 269 11.86 6.98 13.44
N PHE A 270 12.40 6.96 12.21
CA PHE A 270 12.42 5.73 11.39
C PHE A 270 13.41 4.67 11.91
N LEU A 271 14.47 5.09 12.60
CA LEU A 271 15.55 4.22 13.06
C LEU A 271 15.39 3.71 14.50
N ASP A 272 14.42 4.25 15.25
CA ASP A 272 14.02 3.80 16.58
C ASP A 272 13.26 2.47 16.52
#